data_AF-A0A7Y9C6U7-F1
#
_entry.id   AF-A0A7Y9C6U7-F1
#
_cell.length_a   1.000
_cell.length_b   1.000
_cell.length_c   1.000
_cell.angle_alpha   90.00
_cell.angle_beta   90.00
_cell.angle_gamma   90.00
#
_symmetry.space_group_name_H-M   'P 1'
#
loop_
_entity.id
_entity.type
_entity.pdbx_description
1 polymer ?
#
loop_
_entity_poly.entity_id
_entity_poly.type
_entity_poly.pdbx_seq_one_letter_code
_entity_poly.pdbx_strand_id
1 'polypeptide(L)'
;MGYTILSDNIQPLETFLNRTFPNLNILKILQAVERNFTKTTKEEIIRNIKFNSVDKTLVIDYNNNPLDIESALVFVRQFFKMKRSIEIEHTYCILPLSHQGKGYVKPVFRESLEQYINCGARKVKVHAGLSGGGYVWAKYGFRAVSKDEVNIILRNAQKRLKSKDFLVVEKIYNGYYKKYPNGESFPINLWAALDFMKPILLGSDWNGVLDLKNKLHLEKFKEYVYR
;
A
#
# COMPACT_ATOMS: atom_id res chain seq x y z
N MET A 1 19.99 4.24 -14.98
CA MET A 1 19.50 4.00 -13.61
C MET A 1 19.92 2.63 -13.05
N GLY A 2 20.61 1.76 -13.81
CA GLY A 2 21.19 0.53 -13.24
C GLY A 2 20.18 -0.54 -12.84
N TYR A 3 18.99 -0.57 -13.45
CA TYR A 3 18.00 -1.62 -13.20
C TYR A 3 18.32 -2.86 -14.04
N THR A 4 18.32 -4.01 -13.39
CA THR A 4 18.32 -5.31 -14.06
C THR A 4 16.89 -5.67 -14.47
N ILE A 5 16.72 -6.07 -15.73
CA ILE A 5 15.43 -6.53 -16.26
C ILE A 5 15.43 -8.05 -16.25
N LEU A 6 14.45 -8.64 -15.56
CA LEU A 6 14.25 -10.09 -15.44
C LEU A 6 12.91 -10.46 -16.09
N SER A 7 12.91 -11.40 -17.02
CA SER A 7 11.71 -11.75 -17.80
C SER A 7 11.63 -13.21 -18.17
N ASP A 8 10.45 -13.64 -18.62
CA ASP A 8 10.22 -14.93 -19.27
C ASP A 8 10.76 -15.01 -20.70
N ASN A 9 11.41 -13.95 -21.20
CA ASN A 9 12.01 -13.80 -22.53
C ASN A 9 11.03 -13.96 -23.70
N ILE A 10 9.72 -13.83 -23.46
CA ILE A 10 8.71 -13.96 -24.51
C ILE A 10 8.62 -12.70 -25.37
N GLN A 11 8.78 -11.52 -24.77
CA GLN A 11 8.70 -10.24 -25.47
C GLN A 11 9.49 -9.14 -24.75
N PRO A 12 9.90 -8.07 -25.44
CA PRO A 12 10.55 -6.92 -24.81
C PRO A 12 9.66 -6.23 -23.78
N LEU A 13 10.28 -5.65 -22.73
CA LEU A 13 9.58 -4.95 -21.66
C LEU A 13 8.62 -3.86 -22.18
N GLU A 14 9.06 -3.04 -23.14
CA GLU A 14 8.23 -1.97 -23.70
C GLU A 14 6.95 -2.51 -24.37
N THR A 15 7.09 -3.59 -25.16
CA THR A 15 5.94 -4.25 -25.80
C THR A 15 4.99 -4.83 -24.75
N PHE A 16 5.54 -5.48 -23.71
CA PHE A 16 4.77 -6.01 -22.60
C PHE A 16 3.99 -4.89 -21.87
N LEU A 17 4.64 -3.78 -21.53
CA LEU A 17 4.03 -2.65 -20.83
C LEU A 17 2.91 -2.03 -21.66
N ASN A 18 3.17 -1.71 -22.92
CA ASN A 18 2.17 -1.06 -23.79
C ASN A 18 0.92 -1.93 -23.98
N ARG A 19 1.09 -3.25 -24.07
CA ARG A 19 -0.03 -4.19 -24.22
C ARG A 19 -0.77 -4.48 -22.92
N THR A 20 -0.04 -4.60 -21.82
CA THR A 20 -0.57 -5.13 -20.54
C THR A 20 -1.04 -4.02 -19.61
N PHE A 21 -0.27 -2.95 -19.53
CA PHE A 21 -0.45 -1.79 -18.67
C PHE A 21 -0.38 -0.49 -19.52
N PRO A 22 -1.38 -0.26 -20.39
CA PRO A 22 -1.35 0.85 -21.33
C PRO A 22 -1.16 2.18 -20.59
N ASN A 23 -0.39 3.12 -21.15
CA ASN A 23 -0.07 4.42 -20.55
C ASN A 23 0.69 4.40 -19.21
N LEU A 24 1.18 3.23 -18.75
CA LEU A 24 2.06 3.16 -17.58
C LEU A 24 3.45 3.71 -17.95
N ASN A 25 3.82 4.87 -17.40
CA ASN A 25 5.18 5.36 -17.48
C ASN A 25 5.98 4.88 -16.25
N ILE A 26 6.49 3.64 -16.32
CA ILE A 26 7.28 3.07 -15.22
C ILE A 26 8.50 3.93 -14.88
N LEU A 27 9.13 4.58 -15.87
CA LEU A 27 10.31 5.41 -15.68
C LEU A 27 10.07 6.55 -14.68
N LYS A 28 8.87 7.14 -14.65
CA LYS A 28 8.49 8.17 -13.65
C LYS A 28 8.55 7.64 -12.22
N ILE A 29 8.04 6.43 -11.99
CA ILE A 29 8.09 5.77 -10.67
C ILE A 29 9.55 5.53 -10.27
N LEU A 30 10.34 4.93 -11.17
CA LEU A 30 11.75 4.60 -10.90
C LEU A 30 12.58 5.85 -10.60
N GLN A 31 12.39 6.93 -11.35
CA GLN A 31 13.05 8.22 -11.11
C GLN A 31 12.66 8.82 -9.75
N ALA A 32 11.39 8.71 -9.37
CA ALA A 32 10.92 9.18 -8.07
C ALA A 32 11.55 8.37 -6.93
N VAL A 33 11.62 7.05 -7.06
CA VAL A 33 12.28 6.16 -6.10
C VAL A 33 13.75 6.53 -5.96
N GLU A 34 14.52 6.56 -7.06
CA GLU A 34 15.95 6.91 -7.04
C GLU A 34 16.21 8.26 -6.37
N ARG A 35 15.46 9.30 -6.78
CA ARG A 35 15.66 10.66 -6.26
C ARG A 35 15.42 10.77 -4.75
N ASN A 36 14.47 10.01 -4.23
CA ASN A 36 14.02 10.17 -2.85
C ASN A 36 14.63 9.15 -1.90
N PHE A 37 14.90 7.92 -2.37
CA PHE A 37 15.30 6.80 -1.52
C PHE A 37 16.79 6.52 -1.53
N THR A 38 17.50 6.72 -2.65
CA THR A 38 18.96 6.40 -2.74
C THR A 38 19.76 7.09 -1.64
N LYS A 39 19.45 8.36 -1.35
CA LYS A 39 20.14 9.16 -0.33
C LYS A 39 19.83 8.76 1.12
N THR A 40 18.92 7.82 1.34
CA THR A 40 18.50 7.40 2.69
C THR A 40 19.35 6.24 3.21
N THR A 41 20.17 5.62 2.36
CA THR A 41 21.04 4.52 2.72
C THR A 41 22.45 4.74 2.15
N LYS A 42 23.44 4.12 2.78
CA LYS A 42 24.80 3.98 2.24
C LYS A 42 25.06 2.60 1.66
N GLU A 43 24.16 1.66 1.92
CA GLU A 43 24.26 0.28 1.46
C GLU A 43 24.06 0.20 -0.05
N GLU A 44 24.61 -0.87 -0.65
CA GLU A 44 24.37 -1.17 -2.05
C GLU A 44 22.88 -1.43 -2.30
N ILE A 45 22.38 -0.89 -3.41
CA ILE A 45 20.96 -0.98 -3.78
C ILE A 45 20.81 -1.92 -4.95
N ILE A 46 19.99 -2.94 -4.76
CA ILE A 46 19.51 -3.87 -5.78
C ILE A 46 18.29 -3.25 -6.46
N ARG A 47 18.31 -3.26 -7.80
CA ARG A 47 17.30 -2.63 -8.66
C ARG A 47 16.81 -3.63 -9.69
N ASN A 48 15.61 -4.16 -9.49
CA ASN A 48 15.05 -5.16 -10.38
C ASN A 48 13.70 -4.71 -10.95
N ILE A 49 13.51 -4.95 -12.24
CA ILE A 49 12.20 -4.97 -12.89
C ILE A 49 11.97 -6.41 -13.32
N LYS A 50 10.98 -7.07 -12.72
CA LYS A 50 10.60 -8.44 -13.07
C LYS A 50 9.27 -8.41 -13.80
N PHE A 51 9.12 -9.12 -14.91
CA PHE A 51 7.82 -9.24 -15.55
C PHE A 51 7.61 -10.63 -16.17
N ASN A 52 6.35 -11.03 -16.22
CA ASN A 52 5.92 -12.29 -16.80
C ASN A 52 4.74 -12.02 -17.74
N SER A 53 4.88 -12.40 -19.00
CA SER A 53 3.93 -12.17 -20.07
C SER A 53 2.74 -13.13 -20.02
N VAL A 54 2.95 -14.33 -19.48
CA VAL A 54 1.92 -15.37 -19.30
C VAL A 54 0.96 -14.96 -18.18
N ASP A 55 1.51 -14.68 -17.00
CA ASP A 55 0.76 -14.30 -15.80
C ASP A 55 0.35 -12.82 -15.80
N LYS A 56 0.92 -12.05 -16.74
CA LYS A 56 0.71 -10.62 -16.92
C LYS A 56 0.99 -9.82 -15.66
N THR A 57 2.14 -10.11 -15.06
CA THR A 57 2.62 -9.50 -13.82
C THR A 57 3.85 -8.64 -14.08
N LEU A 58 3.98 -7.58 -13.31
CA LEU A 58 5.13 -6.68 -13.30
C LEU A 58 5.49 -6.37 -11.86
N VAL A 59 6.76 -6.47 -11.52
CA VAL A 59 7.30 -6.18 -10.20
C VAL A 59 8.40 -5.15 -10.32
N ILE A 60 8.26 -4.06 -9.56
CA ILE A 60 9.33 -3.11 -9.28
C ILE A 60 9.87 -3.49 -7.91
N ASP A 61 11.16 -3.83 -7.85
CA ASP A 61 11.84 -4.27 -6.63
C ASP A 61 13.11 -3.44 -6.45
N TYR A 62 13.09 -2.59 -5.43
CA TYR A 62 14.15 -1.66 -5.10
C TYR A 62 14.49 -1.82 -3.61
N ASN A 63 15.63 -2.41 -3.30
CA ASN A 63 15.98 -2.73 -1.91
C ASN A 63 17.49 -2.80 -1.69
N ASN A 64 17.93 -2.79 -0.43
CA ASN A 64 19.33 -2.96 -0.05
C ASN A 64 19.64 -4.30 0.63
N ASN A 65 18.83 -5.34 0.37
CA ASN A 65 18.90 -6.66 1.00
C ASN A 65 19.23 -6.59 2.51
N PRO A 66 18.38 -5.91 3.30
CA PRO A 66 18.78 -5.49 4.63
C PRO A 66 18.93 -6.66 5.59
N LEU A 67 19.98 -6.61 6.39
CA LEU A 67 20.25 -7.57 7.47
C LEU A 67 19.56 -7.18 8.79
N ASP A 68 19.20 -5.90 8.92
CA ASP A 68 18.57 -5.33 10.11
C ASP A 68 17.51 -4.27 9.74
N ILE A 69 16.65 -3.94 10.69
CA ILE A 69 15.55 -2.98 10.48
C ILE A 69 15.99 -1.51 10.50
N GLU A 70 17.13 -1.19 11.11
CA GLU A 70 17.61 0.18 11.24
C GLU A 70 18.07 0.73 9.88
N SER A 71 18.76 -0.11 9.10
CA SER A 71 19.29 0.19 7.77
C SER A 71 18.35 -0.20 6.62
N ALA A 72 17.18 -0.80 6.92
CA ALA A 72 16.30 -1.38 5.91
C ALA A 72 15.73 -0.36 4.92
N LEU A 73 16.04 -0.54 3.64
CA LEU A 73 15.41 0.14 2.52
C LEU A 73 14.75 -0.89 1.61
N VAL A 74 13.43 -0.89 1.53
CA VAL A 74 12.67 -1.84 0.71
C VAL A 74 11.45 -1.15 0.10
N PHE A 75 11.38 -1.12 -1.23
CA PHE A 75 10.23 -0.65 -1.98
C PHE A 75 9.87 -1.67 -3.05
N VAL A 76 8.71 -2.33 -2.86
CA VAL A 76 8.21 -3.35 -3.78
C VAL A 76 6.81 -2.99 -4.24
N ARG A 77 6.61 -2.93 -5.55
CA ARG A 77 5.30 -2.75 -6.18
C ARG A 77 5.04 -3.86 -7.17
N GLN A 78 3.88 -4.50 -7.04
CA GLN A 78 3.44 -5.51 -7.99
C GLN A 78 2.21 -5.01 -8.73
N PHE A 79 2.19 -5.21 -10.04
CA PHE A 79 1.07 -4.90 -10.91
C PHE A 79 0.55 -6.21 -11.48
N PHE A 80 -0.77 -6.38 -11.47
CA PHE A 80 -1.44 -7.56 -11.96
C PHE A 80 -2.47 -7.15 -13.01
N LYS A 81 -2.38 -7.72 -14.21
CA LYS A 81 -3.44 -7.59 -15.21
C LYS A 81 -4.44 -8.73 -15.07
N MET A 82 -5.56 -8.42 -14.43
CA MET A 82 -6.73 -9.30 -14.38
C MET A 82 -7.52 -9.23 -15.69
N LYS A 83 -8.46 -10.16 -15.90
CA LYS A 83 -9.30 -10.24 -17.11
C LYS A 83 -9.92 -8.89 -17.53
N ARG A 84 -10.34 -8.07 -16.56
CA ARG A 84 -11.05 -6.78 -16.80
C ARG A 84 -10.49 -5.60 -16.00
N SER A 85 -9.39 -5.76 -15.29
CA SER A 85 -8.85 -4.70 -14.42
C SER A 85 -7.37 -4.83 -14.22
N ILE A 86 -6.72 -3.73 -13.85
CA ILE A 86 -5.37 -3.74 -13.31
C ILE A 86 -5.48 -3.55 -11.80
N GLU A 87 -4.75 -4.37 -11.06
CA GLU A 87 -4.65 -4.27 -9.60
C GLU A 87 -3.19 -4.08 -9.22
N ILE A 88 -2.96 -3.23 -8.22
CA ILE A 88 -1.63 -2.92 -7.71
C ILE A 88 -1.53 -3.46 -6.30
N GLU A 89 -0.37 -3.98 -5.94
CA GLU A 89 -0.04 -4.36 -4.58
C GLU A 89 1.17 -3.59 -4.09
N HIS A 90 1.02 -2.97 -2.92
CA HIS A 90 2.09 -2.37 -2.15
C HIS A 90 2.63 -3.43 -1.19
N THR A 91 3.54 -4.28 -1.68
CA THR A 91 4.09 -5.39 -0.88
C THR A 91 5.00 -4.86 0.25
N TYR A 92 5.93 -3.96 -0.07
CA TYR A 92 6.82 -3.34 0.92
C TYR A 92 7.06 -1.85 0.66
N CYS A 93 7.21 -1.09 1.73
CA CYS A 93 7.64 0.31 1.73
C CYS A 93 8.30 0.65 3.07
N ILE A 94 9.59 0.32 3.18
CA ILE A 94 10.40 0.51 4.38
C ILE A 94 11.53 1.47 4.02
N LEU A 95 11.76 2.45 4.89
CA LEU A 95 12.94 3.30 4.86
C LEU A 95 13.75 3.08 6.15
N PRO A 96 15.06 3.34 6.13
CA PRO A 96 15.89 3.28 7.33
C PRO A 96 15.26 4.08 8.46
N LEU A 97 15.31 3.58 9.69
CA LEU A 97 14.58 4.17 10.84
C LEU A 97 14.88 5.67 11.00
N SER A 98 16.14 6.05 10.82
CA SER A 98 16.63 7.44 10.87
C SER A 98 16.04 8.36 9.79
N HIS A 99 15.36 7.81 8.78
CA HIS A 99 14.75 8.53 7.66
C HIS A 99 13.22 8.43 7.63
N GLN A 100 12.61 7.65 8.53
CA GLN A 100 11.15 7.58 8.65
C GLN A 100 10.58 8.90 9.18
N GLY A 101 9.35 9.23 8.75
CA GLY A 101 8.68 10.48 9.13
C GLY A 101 9.21 11.75 8.45
N LYS A 102 10.29 11.69 7.66
CA LYS A 102 10.91 12.85 6.99
C LYS A 102 10.34 13.19 5.61
N GLY A 103 9.20 12.60 5.24
CA GLY A 103 8.48 12.95 4.02
C GLY A 103 8.97 12.32 2.71
N TYR A 104 10.02 11.49 2.72
CA TYR A 104 10.58 10.86 1.50
C TYR A 104 9.60 9.99 0.71
N VAL A 105 8.62 9.38 1.39
CA VAL A 105 7.65 8.46 0.77
C VAL A 105 6.62 9.19 -0.10
N LYS A 106 6.23 10.42 0.29
CA LYS A 106 5.13 11.13 -0.37
C LYS A 106 5.37 11.39 -1.86
N PRO A 107 6.53 11.91 -2.30
CA PRO A 107 6.81 12.10 -3.73
C PRO A 107 6.76 10.80 -4.53
N VAL A 108 7.25 9.69 -3.95
CA VAL A 108 7.22 8.37 -4.61
C VAL A 108 5.79 7.88 -4.76
N PHE A 109 4.95 8.04 -3.74
CA PHE A 109 3.55 7.62 -3.80
C PHE A 109 2.70 8.51 -4.71
N ARG A 110 3.04 9.79 -4.82
CA ARG A 110 2.42 10.71 -5.78
C ARG A 110 2.63 10.25 -7.21
N GLU A 111 3.88 10.04 -7.60
CA GLU A 111 4.24 9.55 -8.94
C GLU A 111 3.66 8.16 -9.20
N SER A 112 3.69 7.29 -8.19
CA SER A 112 3.05 5.98 -8.26
C SER A 112 1.55 6.08 -8.51
N LEU A 113 0.83 6.91 -7.75
CA LEU A 113 -0.62 7.09 -7.88
C LEU A 113 -1.00 7.63 -9.26
N GLU A 114 -0.27 8.63 -9.77
CA GLU A 114 -0.48 9.16 -11.12
C GLU A 114 -0.36 8.06 -12.16
N GLN A 115 0.67 7.20 -12.06
CA GLN A 115 0.84 6.09 -12.99
C GLN A 115 -0.23 5.00 -12.83
N TYR A 116 -0.72 4.74 -11.62
CA TYR A 116 -1.84 3.82 -11.42
C TYR A 116 -3.11 4.32 -12.09
N ILE A 117 -3.37 5.63 -12.00
CA ILE A 117 -4.51 6.27 -12.68
C ILE A 117 -4.34 6.18 -14.19
N ASN A 118 -3.16 6.55 -14.71
CA ASN A 118 -2.87 6.56 -16.14
C ASN A 118 -3.08 5.18 -16.77
N CYS A 119 -2.64 4.12 -16.09
CA CYS A 119 -2.80 2.76 -16.60
C CYS A 119 -4.18 2.15 -16.37
N GLY A 120 -5.12 2.93 -15.81
CA GLY A 120 -6.48 2.47 -15.58
C GLY A 120 -6.61 1.45 -14.46
N ALA A 121 -5.65 1.43 -13.51
CA ALA A 121 -5.75 0.58 -12.33
C ALA A 121 -7.06 0.83 -11.58
N ARG A 122 -7.62 -0.26 -11.04
CA ARG A 122 -8.90 -0.26 -10.32
C ARG A 122 -8.68 -0.23 -8.81
N LYS A 123 -7.72 -1.01 -8.33
CA LYS A 123 -7.49 -1.20 -6.89
C LYS A 123 -6.01 -1.14 -6.56
N VAL A 124 -5.71 -0.60 -5.38
CA VAL A 124 -4.43 -0.77 -4.69
C VAL A 124 -4.68 -1.63 -3.47
N LYS A 125 -3.88 -2.67 -3.28
CA LYS A 125 -3.93 -3.59 -2.15
C LYS A 125 -2.70 -3.39 -1.27
N VAL A 126 -2.87 -3.60 0.03
CA VAL A 126 -1.80 -3.59 1.04
C VAL A 126 -2.02 -4.77 1.98
N HIS A 127 -0.93 -5.31 2.49
CA HIS A 127 -0.94 -6.09 3.73
C HIS A 127 -0.37 -5.20 4.84
N ALA A 128 -1.20 -4.89 5.83
CA ALA A 128 -0.91 -3.91 6.86
C ALA A 128 -0.27 -4.54 8.12
N GLY A 129 0.54 -5.59 7.99
CA GLY A 129 1.13 -6.33 9.11
C GLY A 129 2.43 -5.75 9.70
N LEU A 130 3.08 -4.78 9.04
CA LEU A 130 4.27 -4.13 9.59
C LEU A 130 3.91 -3.22 10.77
N SER A 131 4.80 -3.11 11.78
CA SER A 131 4.54 -2.47 13.09
C SER A 131 3.85 -1.09 13.03
N GLY A 132 4.14 -0.27 12.01
CA GLY A 132 3.47 1.01 11.75
C GLY A 132 2.35 1.00 10.70
N GLY A 133 2.26 -0.05 9.88
CA GLY A 133 1.43 -0.12 8.69
C GLY A 133 -0.07 -0.06 8.97
N GLY A 134 -0.54 -0.76 10.01
CA GLY A 134 -1.96 -0.85 10.35
C GLY A 134 -2.66 0.50 10.52
N TYR A 135 -2.12 1.38 11.36
CA TYR A 135 -2.66 2.73 11.56
C TYR A 135 -2.46 3.62 10.32
N VAL A 136 -1.29 3.54 9.70
CA VAL A 136 -0.90 4.39 8.57
C VAL A 136 -1.82 4.17 7.37
N TRP A 137 -2.03 2.92 6.95
CA TRP A 137 -2.90 2.61 5.81
C TRP A 137 -4.37 2.92 6.09
N ALA A 138 -4.83 2.68 7.33
CA ALA A 138 -6.18 3.07 7.75
C ALA A 138 -6.40 4.58 7.63
N LYS A 139 -5.44 5.39 8.09
CA LYS A 139 -5.51 6.86 7.99
C LYS A 139 -5.51 7.33 6.53
N TYR A 140 -4.83 6.62 5.63
CA TYR A 140 -4.76 6.96 4.20
C TYR A 140 -5.97 6.49 3.39
N GLY A 141 -7.01 6.00 4.05
CA GLY A 141 -8.29 5.70 3.42
C GLY A 141 -8.41 4.28 2.86
N PHE A 142 -7.43 3.40 3.13
CA PHE A 142 -7.61 1.97 2.86
C PHE A 142 -8.71 1.40 3.75
N ARG A 143 -9.38 0.38 3.23
CA ARG A 143 -10.48 -0.33 3.90
C ARG A 143 -10.08 -1.77 4.15
N ALA A 144 -10.44 -2.30 5.32
CA ALA A 144 -10.13 -3.68 5.66
C ALA A 144 -11.08 -4.64 4.95
N VAL A 145 -10.54 -5.63 4.23
CA VAL A 145 -11.34 -6.53 3.38
C VAL A 145 -11.87 -7.75 4.12
N SER A 146 -11.23 -8.17 5.21
CA SER A 146 -11.66 -9.33 5.99
C SER A 146 -12.38 -8.90 7.27
N LYS A 147 -13.61 -9.39 7.44
CA LYS A 147 -14.36 -9.19 8.70
C LYS A 147 -13.66 -9.83 9.88
N ASP A 148 -12.97 -10.96 9.68
CA ASP A 148 -12.28 -11.68 10.75
C ASP A 148 -11.05 -10.92 11.25
N GLU A 149 -10.30 -10.28 10.35
CA GLU A 149 -9.22 -9.37 10.75
C GLU A 149 -9.76 -8.17 11.54
N VAL A 150 -10.88 -7.59 11.09
CA VAL A 150 -11.56 -6.50 11.83
C VAL A 150 -12.05 -6.97 13.20
N ASN A 151 -12.52 -8.22 13.32
CA ASN A 151 -12.91 -8.84 14.59
C ASN A 151 -11.73 -8.97 15.55
N ILE A 152 -10.55 -9.34 15.05
CA ILE A 152 -9.33 -9.43 15.87
C ILE A 152 -8.98 -8.04 16.42
N ILE A 153 -9.03 -7.00 15.58
CA ILE A 153 -8.78 -5.61 16.01
C ILE A 153 -9.82 -5.17 17.05
N LEU A 154 -11.10 -5.48 16.85
CA LEU A 154 -12.17 -5.17 17.81
C LEU A 154 -11.93 -5.84 19.17
N ARG A 155 -11.58 -7.14 19.19
CA ARG A 155 -11.26 -7.87 20.43
C ARG A 155 -10.04 -7.28 21.14
N ASN A 156 -9.03 -6.87 20.39
CA ASN A 156 -7.86 -6.19 20.95
C ASN A 156 -8.23 -4.82 21.56
N ALA A 157 -9.13 -4.08 20.91
CA ALA A 157 -9.68 -2.85 21.46
C ALA A 157 -10.45 -3.11 22.76
N GLN A 158 -11.30 -4.13 22.81
CA GLN A 158 -12.06 -4.52 24.01
C GLN A 158 -11.16 -4.81 25.22
N LYS A 159 -10.03 -5.46 25.00
CA LYS A 159 -9.08 -5.82 26.06
C LYS A 159 -8.28 -4.63 26.59
N ARG A 160 -8.06 -3.60 25.77
CA ARG A 160 -7.06 -2.54 26.03
C ARG A 160 -7.67 -1.17 26.29
N LEU A 161 -8.89 -0.92 25.82
CA LEU A 161 -9.56 0.36 25.97
C LEU A 161 -10.43 0.41 27.23
N LYS A 162 -10.67 1.62 27.73
CA LYS A 162 -11.67 1.86 28.77
C LYS A 162 -13.06 1.61 28.19
N SER A 163 -14.00 1.17 29.03
CA SER A 163 -15.36 0.79 28.59
C SER A 163 -16.03 1.87 27.72
N LYS A 164 -15.92 3.14 28.12
CA LYS A 164 -16.49 4.27 27.36
C LYS A 164 -15.90 4.42 25.95
N ASP A 165 -14.61 4.19 25.79
CA ASP A 165 -13.91 4.34 24.50
C ASP A 165 -14.21 3.14 23.61
N PHE A 166 -14.25 1.93 24.19
CA PHE A 166 -14.64 0.71 23.48
C PHE A 166 -16.07 0.79 22.93
N LEU A 167 -17.03 1.33 23.68
CA LEU A 167 -18.41 1.50 23.20
C LEU A 167 -18.51 2.32 21.90
N VAL A 168 -17.62 3.30 21.70
CA VAL A 168 -17.57 4.08 20.46
C VAL A 168 -17.07 3.21 19.29
N VAL A 169 -16.01 2.44 19.51
CA VAL A 169 -15.43 1.51 18.52
C VAL A 169 -16.45 0.45 18.12
N GLU A 170 -17.10 -0.15 19.11
CA GLU A 170 -18.14 -1.17 18.93
C GLU A 170 -19.37 -0.62 18.20
N LYS A 171 -19.80 0.61 18.51
CA LYS A 171 -20.91 1.26 17.80
C LYS A 171 -20.61 1.45 16.31
N ILE A 172 -19.39 1.84 15.95
CA ILE A 172 -18.97 1.96 14.54
C ILE A 172 -19.00 0.58 13.85
N TYR A 173 -18.45 -0.44 14.51
CA TYR A 173 -18.42 -1.81 14.01
C TYR A 173 -19.83 -2.36 13.77
N ASN A 174 -20.68 -2.33 14.80
CA ASN A 174 -22.04 -2.84 14.76
C ASN A 174 -22.89 -2.05 13.76
N GLY A 175 -22.75 -0.72 13.73
CA GLY A 175 -23.44 0.13 12.76
C GLY A 175 -23.11 -0.23 11.31
N TYR A 176 -21.82 -0.47 11.01
CA TYR A 176 -21.39 -0.88 9.68
C TYR A 176 -21.95 -2.26 9.30
N TYR A 177 -21.72 -3.29 10.13
CA TYR A 177 -22.12 -4.66 9.78
C TYR A 177 -23.63 -4.90 9.90
N LYS A 178 -24.37 -4.06 10.63
CA LYS A 178 -25.84 -4.06 10.56
C LYS A 178 -26.33 -3.57 9.19
N LYS A 179 -25.70 -2.52 8.64
CA LYS A 179 -26.06 -1.97 7.32
C LYS A 179 -25.52 -2.81 6.16
N TYR A 180 -24.36 -3.43 6.35
CA TYR A 180 -23.68 -4.26 5.37
C TYR A 180 -23.30 -5.62 5.98
N PRO A 181 -24.26 -6.56 6.16
CA PRO A 181 -23.99 -7.84 6.80
C PRO A 181 -22.89 -8.66 6.13
N ASN A 182 -22.87 -8.61 4.79
CA ASN A 182 -21.85 -9.23 3.92
C ASN A 182 -20.86 -8.18 3.37
N GLY A 183 -20.73 -7.03 4.05
CA GLY A 183 -20.06 -5.85 3.52
C GLY A 183 -18.63 -6.14 3.03
N GLU A 184 -18.33 -5.69 1.81
CA GLU A 184 -17.10 -6.08 1.10
C GLU A 184 -15.81 -5.50 1.71
N SER A 185 -15.87 -4.34 2.40
CA SER A 185 -14.69 -3.77 3.08
C SER A 185 -15.04 -2.76 4.17
N PHE A 186 -14.56 -2.95 5.39
CA PHE A 186 -14.81 -2.09 6.54
C PHE A 186 -14.04 -0.76 6.45
N PRO A 187 -14.67 0.40 6.71
CA PRO A 187 -14.04 1.71 6.68
C PRO A 187 -13.18 1.93 7.93
N ILE A 188 -12.05 1.21 8.03
CA ILE A 188 -11.16 1.24 9.20
C ILE A 188 -10.58 2.63 9.50
N ASN A 189 -10.59 3.53 8.51
CA ASN A 189 -10.27 4.94 8.70
C ASN A 189 -11.17 5.64 9.75
N LEU A 190 -12.38 5.13 10.00
CA LEU A 190 -13.27 5.66 11.06
C LEU A 190 -12.70 5.36 12.45
N TRP A 191 -12.05 4.21 12.62
CA TRP A 191 -11.30 3.92 13.84
C TRP A 191 -9.99 4.71 13.90
N ALA A 192 -9.29 4.88 12.78
CA ALA A 192 -8.05 5.67 12.75
C ALA A 192 -8.27 7.16 13.09
N ALA A 193 -9.50 7.66 12.96
CA ALA A 193 -9.86 9.02 13.38
C ALA A 193 -10.04 9.17 14.90
N LEU A 194 -10.04 8.06 15.66
CA LEU A 194 -10.14 8.06 17.11
C LEU A 194 -8.73 7.97 17.70
N ASP A 195 -8.28 9.00 18.43
CA ASP A 195 -6.91 9.06 18.96
C ASP A 195 -6.55 7.84 19.83
N PHE A 196 -7.50 7.35 20.63
CA PHE A 196 -7.31 6.17 21.48
C PHE A 196 -7.22 4.85 20.70
N MET A 197 -7.60 4.81 19.42
CA MET A 197 -7.42 3.64 18.55
C MET A 197 -6.04 3.57 17.90
N LYS A 198 -5.28 4.66 17.86
CA LYS A 198 -3.92 4.66 17.32
C LYS A 198 -3.04 3.53 17.88
N PRO A 199 -2.91 3.32 19.21
CA PRO A 199 -2.10 2.22 19.75
C PRO A 199 -2.69 0.81 19.54
N ILE A 200 -3.96 0.70 19.13
CA ILE A 200 -4.59 -0.58 18.77
C ILE A 200 -4.31 -0.92 17.30
N LEU A 201 -4.35 0.09 16.43
CA LEU A 201 -4.08 -0.03 14.99
C LEU A 201 -2.58 -0.08 14.68
N LEU A 202 -1.74 0.52 15.51
CA LEU A 202 -0.31 0.25 15.49
C LEU A 202 -0.08 -1.20 15.93
N GLY A 203 0.57 -1.99 15.07
CA GLY A 203 0.77 -3.43 15.28
C GLY A 203 -0.46 -4.31 14.97
N SER A 204 -1.56 -3.75 14.46
CA SER A 204 -2.64 -4.59 13.91
C SER A 204 -2.23 -5.18 12.58
N ASP A 205 -2.66 -6.41 12.30
CA ASP A 205 -2.48 -7.07 11.01
C ASP A 205 -3.81 -7.20 10.28
N TRP A 206 -3.87 -6.70 9.04
CA TRP A 206 -5.06 -6.77 8.18
C TRP A 206 -4.73 -6.50 6.71
N ASN A 207 -5.59 -6.99 5.82
CA ASN A 207 -5.52 -6.78 4.39
C ASN A 207 -6.39 -5.58 3.98
N GLY A 208 -5.78 -4.64 3.26
CA GLY A 208 -6.39 -3.38 2.89
C GLY A 208 -6.61 -3.21 1.40
N VAL A 209 -7.68 -2.51 1.05
CA VAL A 209 -7.96 -2.10 -0.33
C VAL A 209 -8.28 -0.61 -0.42
N LEU A 210 -7.73 0.03 -1.45
CA LEU A 210 -8.11 1.34 -1.94
C LEU A 210 -8.73 1.17 -3.34
N ASP A 211 -9.96 1.61 -3.52
CA ASP A 211 -10.63 1.58 -4.83
C ASP A 211 -10.40 2.91 -5.56
N LEU A 212 -9.63 2.87 -6.64
CA LEU A 212 -9.28 4.04 -7.44
C LEU A 212 -10.45 4.54 -8.32
N LYS A 213 -11.51 3.74 -8.48
CA LYS A 213 -12.74 4.15 -9.18
C LYS A 213 -13.75 4.79 -8.23
N ASN A 214 -13.59 4.60 -6.92
CA ASN A 214 -14.38 5.30 -5.92
C ASN A 214 -13.76 6.68 -5.64
N LYS A 215 -14.47 7.76 -6.04
CA LYS A 215 -14.00 9.14 -5.89
C LYS A 215 -13.62 9.47 -4.44
N LEU A 216 -14.41 9.05 -3.45
CA LEU A 216 -14.13 9.34 -2.04
C LEU A 216 -12.86 8.64 -1.54
N HIS A 217 -12.63 7.39 -1.96
CA HIS A 217 -11.41 6.67 -1.60
C HIS A 217 -10.19 7.33 -2.25
N LEU A 218 -10.28 7.64 -3.55
CA LEU A 218 -9.20 8.28 -4.29
C LEU A 218 -8.84 9.65 -3.69
N GLU A 219 -9.82 10.50 -3.38
CA GLU A 219 -9.55 11.83 -2.80
C GLU A 219 -8.87 11.75 -1.43
N LYS A 220 -9.24 10.79 -0.56
CA LYS A 220 -8.53 10.58 0.72
C LYS A 220 -7.07 10.21 0.51
N PHE A 221 -6.77 9.34 -0.45
CA PHE A 221 -5.39 8.96 -0.71
C PHE A 221 -4.60 10.11 -1.36
N LYS A 222 -5.24 10.91 -2.24
CA LYS A 222 -4.67 12.14 -2.79
C LYS A 222 -4.34 13.15 -1.69
N GLU A 223 -5.25 13.39 -0.76
CA GLU A 223 -4.99 14.30 0.38
C GLU A 223 -3.72 13.91 1.13
N TYR A 224 -3.44 12.62 1.28
CA TYR A 224 -2.21 12.17 1.90
C TYR A 224 -0.95 12.44 1.04
N VAL A 225 -0.98 12.12 -0.26
CA VAL A 225 0.22 12.20 -1.12
C VAL A 225 0.52 13.62 -1.62
N TYR A 226 -0.47 14.53 -1.62
CA TYR A 226 -0.32 15.91 -2.08
C TYR A 226 -0.23 16.98 -0.97
N ARG A 227 -0.76 16.72 0.24
CA ARG A 227 -0.45 17.54 1.42
C ARG A 227 0.90 17.16 2.02
#